data_AF-A0A1Y3B254-F1
#
_entry.id   AF-A0A1Y3B254-F1
#
_cell.length_a   1.000
_cell.length_b   1.000
_cell.length_c   1.000
_cell.angle_alpha   90.00
_cell.angle_beta   90.00
_cell.angle_gamma   90.00
#
_symmetry.space_group_name_H-M   'P 1'
#
loop_
_entity.id
_entity.type
_entity.pdbx_description
1 polymer ?
#
loop_
_entity_poly.entity_id
_entity_poly.type
_entity_poly.pdbx_seq_one_letter_code
_entity_poly.pdbx_strand_id
1 'polypeptide(L)'
;KNEESKPKLTVTAIRSASVVSENQHRQRPQPMPRMVNLVRSQSTRIEADRLDSRPHRFMEKKAFKTLPCNVCSTQIGFYTSYSTCLECRASVHNHCRDRLTRPCLQYMAPNASIRKMINLSSENKVLKGGKFLIIGDFVPDLTRPCIPAILIHCCNEIDRRIRQAMNDSTALIINKTMEFESPVIGVYRISATDQDVRELRNRILRAEHGLPNLDRIKSIHIICGVVKMFLRDLEDSLVSRIMWHNFVRASSMLIDSLCSFLICNLYRSNQ
;
A
#
# COMPACT_ATOMS: atom_id res chain seq x y z
N LYS A 1 -38.58 71.96 -8.53
CA LYS A 1 -38.59 70.82 -7.58
C LYS A 1 -37.38 69.96 -7.93
N ASN A 2 -36.15 70.22 -7.47
CA ASN A 2 -35.70 70.83 -6.20
C ASN A 2 -36.26 70.07 -4.98
N GLU A 3 -35.48 69.67 -3.97
CA GLU A 3 -34.00 69.73 -3.77
C GLU A 3 -33.34 68.35 -4.03
N GLU A 4 -32.08 68.17 -4.46
CA GLU A 4 -30.77 68.74 -4.10
C GLU A 4 -30.20 68.15 -2.78
N SER A 5 -29.12 67.35 -2.80
CA SER A 5 -27.75 67.88 -2.88
C SER A 5 -26.66 66.81 -3.19
N LYS A 6 -25.47 67.30 -3.60
CA LYS A 6 -24.15 66.59 -3.67
C LYS A 6 -23.08 67.53 -3.07
N PRO A 7 -21.94 67.03 -2.53
CA PRO A 7 -20.66 67.15 -3.27
C PRO A 7 -19.69 65.96 -3.03
N LYS A 8 -19.04 65.41 -4.07
CA LYS A 8 -17.71 65.72 -4.68
C LYS A 8 -16.45 65.18 -3.97
N LEU A 9 -15.58 64.63 -4.83
CA LEU A 9 -14.15 64.29 -4.71
C LEU A 9 -13.27 65.31 -3.94
N THR A 10 -12.10 64.85 -3.48
CA THR A 10 -10.75 65.32 -3.93
C THR A 10 -9.62 64.40 -3.40
N VAL A 11 -8.50 64.30 -4.11
CA VAL A 11 -7.25 63.61 -3.70
C VAL A 11 -6.09 64.62 -3.70
N THR A 12 -5.32 64.72 -2.62
CA THR A 12 -4.06 65.49 -2.59
C THR A 12 -3.05 64.92 -1.58
N ALA A 13 -1.81 65.41 -1.59
CA ALA A 13 -0.61 64.68 -1.18
C ALA A 13 0.17 65.25 0.03
N ILE A 14 1.00 64.38 0.62
CA ILE A 14 2.38 64.58 1.17
C ILE A 14 2.71 65.85 1.99
N ARG A 15 3.32 65.65 3.18
CA ARG A 15 4.39 66.47 3.80
C ARG A 15 5.10 65.63 4.90
N SER A 16 6.39 65.26 4.73
CA SER A 16 7.61 65.90 5.29
C SER A 16 7.69 65.87 6.83
N ALA A 17 8.53 65.02 7.46
CA ALA A 17 9.96 65.24 7.81
C ALA A 17 10.15 66.07 9.12
N SER A 18 11.13 65.89 10.03
CA SER A 18 12.49 65.29 9.99
C SER A 18 12.99 64.78 11.36
N VAL A 19 14.05 63.93 11.35
CA VAL A 19 15.29 63.86 12.19
C VAL A 19 15.22 64.41 13.64
N VAL A 20 15.69 63.75 14.72
CA VAL A 20 17.01 63.13 15.04
C VAL A 20 16.83 61.87 15.94
N SER A 21 17.80 61.06 16.45
CA SER A 21 19.28 61.07 16.61
C SER A 21 19.90 59.67 16.43
N GLU A 22 21.23 59.54 16.50
CA GLU A 22 21.99 58.27 16.52
C GLU A 22 22.28 57.72 17.94
N ASN A 23 22.60 56.42 18.02
CA ASN A 23 23.76 55.99 18.81
C ASN A 23 24.34 54.66 18.28
N GLN A 24 25.66 54.55 18.14
CA GLN A 24 26.32 53.41 17.48
C GLN A 24 27.00 52.49 18.50
N HIS A 25 26.83 51.17 18.36
CA HIS A 25 27.69 50.19 19.03
C HIS A 25 28.10 49.06 18.09
N ARG A 26 29.39 48.75 18.03
CA ARG A 26 29.99 47.79 17.08
C ARG A 26 29.61 46.35 17.44
N GLN A 27 29.13 45.58 16.47
CA GLN A 27 29.15 44.11 16.53
C GLN A 27 29.68 43.51 15.21
N ARG A 28 30.22 42.29 15.28
CA ARG A 28 30.89 41.62 14.15
C ARG A 28 29.90 41.21 13.04
N PRO A 29 30.35 41.12 11.77
CA PRO A 29 29.60 40.39 10.75
C PRO A 29 29.47 38.92 11.16
N GLN A 30 28.24 38.41 11.19
CA GLN A 30 27.95 37.00 11.46
C GLN A 30 28.26 36.15 10.23
N PRO A 31 28.80 34.93 10.37
CA PRO A 31 29.04 34.05 9.23
C PRO A 31 27.72 33.56 8.61
N MET A 32 27.71 33.36 7.30
CA MET A 32 26.55 32.81 6.59
C MET A 32 26.14 31.44 7.15
N PRO A 33 24.84 31.13 7.25
CA PRO A 33 24.38 29.80 7.64
C PRO A 33 24.89 28.77 6.63
N ARG A 34 25.51 27.70 7.13
CA ARG A 34 25.99 26.58 6.29
C ARG A 34 24.84 26.07 5.42
N MET A 35 25.10 25.86 4.14
CA MET A 35 24.21 25.09 3.27
C MET A 35 24.00 23.71 3.88
N VAL A 36 22.78 23.48 4.39
CA VAL A 36 22.38 22.14 4.83
C VAL A 36 22.30 21.29 3.56
N ASN A 37 23.09 20.22 3.48
CA ASN A 37 23.04 19.32 2.33
C ASN A 37 21.64 18.74 2.22
N LEU A 38 20.84 19.25 1.27
CA LEU A 38 19.51 18.75 0.98
C LEU A 38 19.66 17.30 0.54
N VAL A 39 19.30 16.37 1.44
CA VAL A 39 19.44 14.94 1.20
C VAL A 39 18.69 14.59 -0.07
N ARG A 40 19.45 14.19 -1.10
CA ARG A 40 19.03 13.91 -2.48
C ARG A 40 17.60 13.40 -2.51
N SER A 41 16.70 14.21 -3.08
CA SER A 41 15.27 13.95 -3.16
C SER A 41 14.99 12.64 -3.90
N GLN A 42 14.90 11.55 -3.15
CA GLN A 42 14.41 10.27 -3.65
C GLN A 42 12.93 10.44 -3.96
N SER A 43 12.55 10.27 -5.21
CA SER A 43 11.17 10.41 -5.66
C SER A 43 10.25 9.51 -4.84
N THR A 44 9.32 10.12 -4.09
CA THR A 44 8.25 9.41 -3.37
C THR A 44 7.18 8.85 -4.31
N ARG A 45 7.20 9.27 -5.59
CA ARG A 45 6.51 8.57 -6.68
C ARG A 45 7.28 7.31 -7.01
N ILE A 46 6.73 6.15 -6.65
CA ILE A 46 7.10 4.88 -7.28
C ILE A 46 6.42 4.89 -8.65
N GLU A 47 7.21 4.89 -9.72
CA GLU A 47 6.72 4.74 -11.10
C GLU A 47 6.02 3.38 -11.22
N ALA A 48 4.86 3.32 -11.90
CA ALA A 48 3.99 2.13 -11.84
C ALA A 48 4.69 0.83 -12.28
N ASP A 49 5.44 0.87 -13.40
CA ASP A 49 6.29 -0.24 -13.89
C ASP A 49 7.29 -0.78 -12.86
N ARG A 50 7.64 0.04 -11.86
CA ARG A 50 8.62 -0.26 -10.82
C ARG A 50 7.97 -0.77 -9.54
N LEU A 51 6.64 -0.87 -9.49
CA LEU A 51 5.93 -1.56 -8.41
C LEU A 51 6.16 -3.05 -8.53
N ASP A 52 5.64 -3.71 -9.57
CA ASP A 52 5.63 -5.18 -9.69
C ASP A 52 7.04 -5.80 -9.87
N SER A 53 7.94 -5.04 -10.47
CA SER A 53 9.32 -5.45 -10.72
C SER A 53 10.30 -5.17 -9.57
N ARG A 54 9.88 -4.42 -8.52
CA ARG A 54 10.77 -3.78 -7.53
C ARG A 54 11.83 -4.75 -6.97
N PRO A 55 13.13 -4.55 -7.24
CA PRO A 55 14.18 -5.45 -6.76
C PRO A 55 14.38 -5.31 -5.25
N HIS A 56 14.79 -6.40 -4.60
CA HIS A 56 15.20 -6.39 -3.20
C HIS A 56 16.62 -5.82 -3.06
N ARG A 57 16.85 -5.03 -2.01
CA ARG A 57 18.18 -4.49 -1.66
C ARG A 57 18.71 -5.19 -0.41
N PHE A 58 19.56 -6.20 -0.59
CA PHE A 58 20.06 -7.04 0.49
C PHE A 58 21.26 -6.44 1.23
N MET A 59 21.35 -6.78 2.53
CA MET A 59 22.52 -6.63 3.40
C MET A 59 22.80 -7.98 4.05
N GLU A 60 24.07 -8.38 4.10
CA GLU A 60 24.49 -9.62 4.75
C GLU A 60 24.70 -9.41 6.26
N LYS A 61 24.28 -10.38 7.07
CA LYS A 61 24.33 -10.36 8.55
C LYS A 61 24.63 -11.75 9.10
N LYS A 62 25.09 -11.79 10.36
CA LYS A 62 25.23 -13.03 11.15
C LYS A 62 23.98 -13.31 11.98
N ALA A 63 23.57 -14.58 12.01
CA ALA A 63 22.38 -15.02 12.75
C ALA A 63 22.70 -15.24 14.24
N PHE A 64 22.48 -14.22 15.08
CA PHE A 64 22.60 -14.32 16.54
C PHE A 64 21.42 -15.06 17.22
N LYS A 65 20.39 -15.42 16.45
CA LYS A 65 19.31 -16.33 16.83
C LYS A 65 18.91 -17.13 15.59
N THR A 66 18.44 -18.36 15.79
CA THR A 66 17.88 -19.17 14.70
C THR A 66 16.60 -18.50 14.16
N LEU A 67 16.46 -18.39 12.84
CA LEU A 67 15.31 -17.72 12.19
C LEU A 67 14.88 -18.42 10.88
N PRO A 68 13.59 -18.43 10.51
CA PRO A 68 13.15 -19.06 9.27
C PRO A 68 13.54 -18.24 8.04
N CYS A 69 13.97 -18.92 6.97
CA CYS A 69 14.19 -18.32 5.65
C CYS A 69 12.84 -18.12 4.93
N ASN A 70 12.50 -16.89 4.50
CA ASN A 70 11.21 -16.60 3.84
C ASN A 70 10.91 -17.49 2.62
N VAL A 71 11.94 -17.89 1.87
CA VAL A 71 11.81 -18.66 0.61
C VAL A 71 11.63 -20.15 0.87
N CYS A 72 12.61 -20.80 1.51
CA CYS A 72 12.64 -22.26 1.67
C CYS A 72 12.05 -22.74 3.02
N SER A 73 11.72 -21.83 3.93
CA SER A 73 11.17 -22.07 5.29
C SER A 73 12.05 -22.92 6.23
N THR A 74 13.12 -23.53 5.73
CA THR A 74 14.24 -24.05 6.52
C THR A 74 14.79 -22.95 7.42
N GLN A 75 15.30 -23.32 8.60
CA GLN A 75 15.86 -22.37 9.54
C GLN A 75 17.31 -22.02 9.20
N ILE A 76 17.60 -20.73 9.19
CA ILE A 76 18.95 -20.15 9.20
C ILE A 76 19.53 -20.42 10.59
N GLY A 77 20.54 -21.29 10.65
CA GLY A 77 21.18 -21.69 11.91
C GLY A 77 21.97 -20.58 12.60
N PHE A 78 22.23 -20.76 13.89
CA PHE A 78 23.07 -19.83 14.68
C PHE A 78 24.44 -19.60 14.04
N TYR A 79 24.96 -18.37 14.15
CA TYR A 79 26.23 -17.87 13.58
C TYR A 79 26.38 -17.98 12.04
N THR A 80 25.36 -18.50 11.34
CA THR A 80 25.33 -18.60 9.88
C THR A 80 25.22 -17.20 9.26
N SER A 81 25.85 -17.00 8.10
CA SER A 81 25.63 -15.79 7.30
C SER A 81 24.30 -15.88 6.56
N TYR A 82 23.50 -14.82 6.64
CA TYR A 82 22.24 -14.71 5.93
C TYR A 82 22.03 -13.30 5.39
N SER A 83 21.06 -13.16 4.50
CA SER A 83 20.71 -11.90 3.85
C SER A 83 19.40 -11.37 4.38
N THR A 84 19.38 -10.10 4.78
CA THR A 84 18.14 -9.38 5.09
C THR A 84 17.93 -8.26 4.06
N CYS A 85 16.70 -8.07 3.59
CA CYS A 85 16.38 -6.96 2.71
C CYS A 85 16.17 -5.67 3.52
N LEU A 86 16.84 -4.58 3.13
CA LEU A 86 16.78 -3.30 3.84
C LEU A 86 15.39 -2.65 3.82
N GLU A 87 14.57 -2.97 2.81
CA GLU A 87 13.23 -2.39 2.61
C GLU A 87 12.15 -3.27 3.26
N CYS A 88 12.01 -4.53 2.82
CA CYS A 88 10.93 -5.42 3.24
C CYS A 88 11.25 -6.26 4.48
N ARG A 89 12.48 -6.19 5.00
CA ARG A 89 12.99 -6.93 6.18
C ARG A 89 12.97 -8.45 6.07
N ALA A 90 12.55 -9.01 4.93
CA ALA A 90 12.63 -10.43 4.62
C ALA A 90 14.04 -10.97 4.86
N SER A 91 14.12 -12.16 5.45
CA SER A 91 15.37 -12.83 5.83
C SER A 91 15.51 -14.15 5.08
N VAL A 92 16.61 -14.31 4.36
CA VAL A 92 16.84 -15.44 3.45
C VAL A 92 18.29 -15.93 3.52
N HIS A 93 18.53 -17.21 3.21
CA HIS A 93 19.89 -17.68 2.92
C HIS A 93 20.51 -16.88 1.77
N ASN A 94 21.85 -16.78 1.74
CA ASN A 94 22.56 -16.10 0.65
C ASN A 94 22.22 -16.71 -0.73
N HIS A 95 22.04 -18.04 -0.81
CA HIS A 95 21.61 -18.75 -2.04
C HIS A 95 20.10 -18.64 -2.35
N CYS A 96 19.31 -17.96 -1.50
CA CYS A 96 17.87 -17.75 -1.69
C CYS A 96 17.52 -16.31 -2.11
N ARG A 97 18.51 -15.41 -2.24
CA ARG A 97 18.33 -13.99 -2.62
C ARG A 97 17.41 -13.83 -3.83
N ASP A 98 17.72 -14.52 -4.91
CA ASP A 98 17.09 -14.34 -6.23
C ASP A 98 15.73 -15.04 -6.35
N ARG A 99 15.45 -15.99 -5.45
CA ARG A 99 14.16 -16.69 -5.33
C ARG A 99 13.18 -15.99 -4.38
N LEU A 100 13.54 -14.85 -3.80
CA LEU A 100 12.62 -14.08 -2.96
C LEU A 100 11.58 -13.35 -3.82
N THR A 101 10.30 -13.64 -3.54
CA THR A 101 9.13 -13.08 -4.25
C THR A 101 9.29 -11.59 -4.49
N ARG A 102 9.25 -11.17 -5.76
CA ARG A 102 9.09 -9.77 -6.15
C ARG A 102 7.59 -9.45 -6.20
N PRO A 103 7.17 -8.20 -5.92
CA PRO A 103 8.04 -7.03 -5.67
C PRO A 103 8.60 -6.91 -4.25
N CYS A 104 9.59 -6.04 -4.08
CA CYS A 104 10.11 -5.67 -2.77
C CYS A 104 9.23 -4.62 -2.08
N LEU A 105 8.26 -5.03 -1.26
CA LEU A 105 7.37 -4.12 -0.53
C LEU A 105 7.58 -4.20 0.98
N GLN A 106 7.55 -3.04 1.66
CA GLN A 106 7.57 -2.99 3.13
C GLN A 106 6.19 -3.36 3.66
N TYR A 107 6.15 -4.38 4.51
CA TYR A 107 4.96 -4.71 5.30
C TYR A 107 4.84 -3.74 6.49
N MET A 108 3.61 -3.30 6.77
CA MET A 108 3.33 -2.49 7.94
C MET A 108 3.63 -3.29 9.22
N ALA A 109 4.40 -2.68 10.12
CA ALA A 109 4.58 -3.24 11.46
C ALA A 109 3.22 -3.34 12.17
N PRO A 110 2.98 -4.34 13.05
CA PRO A 110 1.67 -4.59 13.65
C PRO A 110 1.06 -3.40 14.41
N ASN A 111 0.26 -2.59 13.70
CA ASN A 111 -0.39 -1.38 14.21
C ASN A 111 -1.73 -1.71 14.92
N ALA A 112 -2.45 -0.68 15.38
CA ALA A 112 -3.76 -0.86 16.02
C ALA A 112 -4.79 -1.47 15.06
N SER A 113 -4.80 -1.02 13.81
CA SER A 113 -5.78 -1.40 12.78
C SER A 113 -5.58 -2.84 12.29
N ILE A 114 -4.33 -3.28 12.13
CA ILE A 114 -3.94 -4.67 11.88
C ILE A 114 -4.44 -5.57 13.02
N ARG A 115 -4.22 -5.19 14.28
CA ARG A 115 -4.71 -5.95 15.43
C ARG A 115 -6.23 -6.00 15.48
N LYS A 116 -6.91 -4.90 15.15
CA LYS A 116 -8.38 -4.85 15.03
C LYS A 116 -8.88 -5.79 13.92
N MET A 117 -8.34 -5.74 12.70
CA MET A 117 -8.75 -6.62 11.59
C MET A 117 -8.49 -8.11 11.87
N ILE A 118 -7.37 -8.45 12.52
CA ILE A 118 -7.08 -9.84 12.94
C ILE A 118 -8.14 -10.34 13.94
N ASN A 119 -8.62 -9.47 14.83
CA ASN A 119 -9.57 -9.81 15.89
C ASN A 119 -11.04 -9.79 15.41
N LEU A 120 -11.41 -8.91 14.47
CA LEU A 120 -12.78 -8.79 13.92
C LEU A 120 -13.31 -10.08 13.26
N SER A 121 -12.40 -10.93 12.78
CA SER A 121 -12.74 -12.24 12.18
C SER A 121 -12.65 -13.41 13.18
N SER A 122 -12.44 -13.11 14.46
CA SER A 122 -12.89 -13.99 15.55
C SER A 122 -14.36 -13.66 15.84
N GLU A 123 -15.17 -14.64 16.22
CA GLU A 123 -16.63 -14.58 16.04
C GLU A 123 -17.35 -13.54 16.93
N ASN A 124 -16.63 -12.97 17.90
CA ASN A 124 -17.07 -11.82 18.69
C ASN A 124 -17.04 -10.51 17.89
N LYS A 125 -18.03 -10.33 17.02
CA LYS A 125 -18.30 -9.14 16.18
C LYS A 125 -18.67 -7.86 16.97
N VAL A 126 -18.32 -7.77 18.26
CA VAL A 126 -18.76 -6.77 19.24
C VAL A 126 -17.59 -5.93 19.77
N LEU A 127 -16.67 -5.53 18.88
CA LEU A 127 -15.69 -4.47 19.17
C LEU A 127 -16.33 -3.09 18.96
N LYS A 128 -17.26 -2.72 19.86
CA LYS A 128 -17.95 -1.42 19.87
C LYS A 128 -17.03 -0.28 20.35
N GLY A 129 -15.95 -0.01 19.62
CA GLY A 129 -15.03 1.10 19.88
C GLY A 129 -13.69 0.99 19.14
N GLY A 130 -13.07 2.13 18.87
CA GLY A 130 -11.75 2.24 18.21
C GLY A 130 -11.81 2.87 16.81
N LYS A 131 -10.63 3.13 16.21
CA LYS A 131 -10.49 3.74 14.89
C LYS A 131 -11.26 2.96 13.82
N PHE A 132 -11.90 3.68 12.90
CA PHE A 132 -12.61 3.11 11.75
C PHE A 132 -11.60 2.51 10.75
N LEU A 133 -11.78 1.26 10.34
CA LEU A 133 -10.89 0.57 9.41
C LEU A 133 -11.13 1.04 7.97
N ILE A 134 -10.20 1.87 7.49
CA ILE A 134 -10.09 2.30 6.10
C ILE A 134 -8.89 1.62 5.42
N ILE A 135 -8.85 1.57 4.09
CA ILE A 135 -7.74 0.94 3.37
C ILE A 135 -6.38 1.63 3.61
N GLY A 136 -6.37 2.95 3.85
CA GLY A 136 -5.16 3.71 4.18
C GLY A 136 -4.38 3.18 5.38
N ASP A 137 -5.05 2.57 6.37
CA ASP A 137 -4.41 2.01 7.58
C ASP A 137 -3.45 0.84 7.33
N PHE A 138 -3.44 0.32 6.10
CA PHE A 138 -2.62 -0.80 5.64
C PHE A 138 -1.55 -0.37 4.61
N VAL A 139 -1.29 0.94 4.49
CA VAL A 139 -0.41 1.58 3.51
C VAL A 139 0.62 2.49 4.21
N PRO A 140 1.88 2.60 3.73
CA PRO A 140 2.78 3.65 4.19
C PRO A 140 2.39 5.03 3.64
N ASP A 141 2.08 5.99 4.53
CA ASP A 141 1.62 7.35 4.21
C ASP A 141 2.47 8.09 3.16
N LEU A 142 3.78 7.83 3.17
CA LEU A 142 4.80 8.51 2.36
C LEU A 142 5.03 7.86 0.98
N THR A 143 4.46 6.68 0.71
CA THR A 143 4.60 5.99 -0.57
C THR A 143 3.42 6.30 -1.50
N ARG A 144 3.69 6.45 -2.80
CA ARG A 144 2.64 6.51 -3.83
C ARG A 144 2.99 5.53 -4.96
N PRO A 145 2.01 4.76 -5.48
CA PRO A 145 0.58 4.74 -5.13
C PRO A 145 0.27 4.08 -3.77
N CYS A 146 -0.89 4.43 -3.20
CA CYS A 146 -1.35 3.93 -1.90
C CYS A 146 -2.05 2.57 -2.02
N ILE A 147 -1.29 1.48 -2.13
CA ILE A 147 -1.87 0.12 -2.26
C ILE A 147 -1.29 -0.79 -1.16
N PRO A 148 -2.11 -1.45 -0.33
CA PRO A 148 -1.64 -2.39 0.68
C PRO A 148 -0.80 -3.53 0.09
N ALA A 149 0.34 -3.84 0.71
CA ALA A 149 1.25 -4.88 0.24
C ALA A 149 0.59 -6.28 0.16
N ILE A 150 -0.41 -6.55 1.01
CA ILE A 150 -1.22 -7.77 0.95
C ILE A 150 -1.98 -7.90 -0.39
N LEU A 151 -2.52 -6.80 -0.94
CA LEU A 151 -3.23 -6.83 -2.22
C LEU A 151 -2.26 -7.07 -3.37
N ILE A 152 -1.17 -6.29 -3.47
CA ILE A 152 -0.19 -6.44 -4.56
C ILE A 152 0.34 -7.87 -4.62
N HIS A 153 0.81 -8.42 -3.49
CA HIS A 153 1.38 -9.76 -3.48
C HIS A 153 0.36 -10.89 -3.70
N CYS A 154 -0.89 -10.75 -3.24
CA CYS A 154 -1.92 -11.75 -3.53
C CYS A 154 -2.40 -11.70 -4.98
N CYS A 155 -2.60 -10.50 -5.56
CA CYS A 155 -2.99 -10.35 -6.96
C CYS A 155 -1.89 -10.85 -7.90
N ASN A 156 -0.62 -10.47 -7.68
CA ASN A 156 0.48 -10.88 -8.55
C ASN A 156 0.71 -12.40 -8.55
N GLU A 157 0.42 -13.07 -7.43
CA GLU A 157 0.45 -14.54 -7.30
C GLU A 157 -0.76 -15.22 -7.96
N ILE A 158 -1.96 -14.63 -7.87
CA ILE A 158 -3.15 -15.08 -8.61
C ILE A 158 -2.88 -14.99 -10.12
N ASP A 159 -2.39 -13.84 -10.60
CA ASP A 159 -2.08 -13.61 -12.01
C ASP A 159 -0.95 -14.51 -12.51
N ARG A 160 0.07 -14.79 -11.68
CA ARG A 160 1.12 -15.76 -12.00
C ARG A 160 0.52 -17.14 -12.27
N ARG A 161 -0.37 -17.61 -11.39
CA ARG A 161 -1.02 -18.93 -11.51
C ARG A 161 -1.96 -19.00 -12.70
N ILE A 162 -2.70 -17.93 -13.00
CA ILE A 162 -3.56 -17.84 -14.18
C ILE A 162 -2.71 -17.92 -15.45
N ARG A 163 -1.64 -17.13 -15.57
CA ARG A 163 -0.72 -17.19 -16.73
C ARG A 163 -0.05 -18.57 -16.87
N GLN A 164 0.40 -19.15 -15.77
CA GLN A 164 0.98 -20.50 -15.76
C GLN A 164 -0.04 -21.55 -16.24
N ALA A 165 -1.23 -21.58 -15.63
CA ALA A 165 -2.28 -22.51 -16.02
C ALA A 165 -2.75 -22.30 -17.47
N MET A 166 -2.72 -21.07 -18.01
CA MET A 166 -3.00 -20.82 -19.43
C MET A 166 -1.93 -21.46 -20.34
N ASN A 167 -0.65 -21.22 -20.07
CA ASN A 167 0.46 -21.81 -20.82
C ASN A 167 0.43 -23.35 -20.77
N ASP A 168 0.27 -23.90 -19.56
CA ASP A 168 0.19 -25.34 -19.32
C ASP A 168 -1.05 -25.94 -20.01
N SER A 169 -2.19 -25.21 -20.04
CA SER A 169 -3.40 -25.65 -20.77
C SER A 169 -3.21 -25.62 -22.30
N THR A 170 -2.48 -24.64 -22.84
CA THR A 170 -2.10 -24.64 -24.27
C THR A 170 -1.25 -25.85 -24.63
N ALA A 171 -0.35 -26.28 -23.75
CA ALA A 171 0.43 -27.51 -23.91
C ALA A 171 -0.41 -28.80 -23.74
N LEU A 172 -1.43 -28.77 -22.86
CA LEU A 172 -2.32 -29.91 -22.60
C LEU A 172 -3.33 -30.14 -23.74
N ILE A 173 -3.81 -29.09 -24.40
CA ILE A 173 -4.72 -29.19 -25.57
C ILE A 173 -4.09 -30.00 -26.72
N ILE A 174 -2.76 -29.98 -26.84
CA ILE A 174 -2.00 -30.77 -27.82
C ILE A 174 -1.99 -32.27 -27.44
N ASN A 175 -1.99 -32.59 -26.14
CA ASN A 175 -1.86 -33.95 -25.59
C ASN A 175 -3.18 -34.38 -24.90
N LYS A 176 -4.21 -34.61 -25.73
CA LYS A 176 -5.60 -34.78 -25.30
C LYS A 176 -5.88 -36.10 -24.55
N THR A 177 -5.76 -36.10 -23.22
CA THR A 177 -6.30 -37.16 -22.34
C THR A 177 -6.85 -36.65 -21.01
N MET A 178 -8.16 -36.90 -20.80
CA MET A 178 -8.94 -36.95 -19.54
C MET A 178 -8.88 -35.80 -18.52
N GLU A 179 -10.07 -35.26 -18.22
CA GLU A 179 -10.61 -34.88 -16.89
C GLU A 179 -9.74 -34.10 -15.88
N PHE A 180 -8.70 -33.40 -16.32
CA PHE A 180 -7.96 -32.49 -15.45
C PHE A 180 -8.76 -31.19 -15.19
N GLU A 181 -9.48 -31.14 -14.05
CA GLU A 181 -10.12 -29.90 -13.60
C GLU A 181 -9.06 -28.82 -13.34
N SER A 182 -9.06 -27.78 -14.18
CA SER A 182 -8.02 -26.75 -14.16
C SER A 182 -7.97 -26.04 -12.80
N PRO A 183 -6.81 -25.92 -12.13
CA PRO A 183 -6.68 -25.37 -10.77
C PRO A 183 -6.96 -23.86 -10.67
N VAL A 184 -7.37 -23.22 -11.77
CA VAL A 184 -7.83 -21.83 -11.87
C VAL A 184 -9.28 -21.72 -12.36
N ILE A 185 -10.05 -22.81 -12.43
CA ILE A 185 -11.46 -22.74 -12.80
C ILE A 185 -12.25 -21.91 -11.77
N GLY A 186 -13.13 -21.03 -12.23
CA GLY A 186 -13.98 -20.23 -11.33
C GLY A 186 -13.24 -19.32 -10.35
N VAL A 187 -12.11 -18.70 -10.75
CA VAL A 187 -11.40 -17.67 -9.95
C VAL A 187 -12.39 -16.66 -9.36
N TYR A 188 -12.20 -16.30 -8.09
CA TYR A 188 -13.09 -15.47 -7.26
C TYR A 188 -14.52 -16.00 -7.02
N ARG A 189 -15.15 -16.73 -7.96
CA ARG A 189 -16.47 -17.37 -7.79
C ARG A 189 -16.41 -18.50 -6.76
N ILE A 190 -15.51 -19.45 -6.96
CA ILE A 190 -15.27 -20.54 -6.01
C ILE A 190 -14.46 -19.99 -4.81
N SER A 191 -14.81 -20.44 -3.61
CA SER A 191 -14.18 -20.04 -2.34
C SER A 191 -13.60 -21.27 -1.64
N ALA A 192 -12.43 -21.12 -1.04
CA ALA A 192 -11.86 -22.13 -0.15
C ALA A 192 -12.53 -22.10 1.24
N THR A 193 -12.06 -22.96 2.14
CA THR A 193 -12.49 -22.95 3.54
C THR A 193 -12.21 -21.59 4.20
N ASP A 194 -13.14 -21.11 5.00
CA ASP A 194 -13.01 -19.82 5.68
C ASP A 194 -11.86 -19.85 6.72
N GLN A 195 -11.53 -21.05 7.23
CA GLN A 195 -10.41 -21.29 8.15
C GLN A 195 -9.04 -21.09 7.47
N ASP A 196 -8.76 -21.74 6.34
CA ASP A 196 -7.45 -21.61 5.65
C ASP A 196 -7.23 -20.18 5.15
N VAL A 197 -8.31 -19.55 4.68
CA VAL A 197 -8.35 -18.14 4.26
C VAL A 197 -8.03 -17.21 5.43
N ARG A 198 -8.60 -17.47 6.61
CA ARG A 198 -8.38 -16.70 7.86
C ARG A 198 -6.98 -16.91 8.41
N GLU A 199 -6.45 -18.13 8.38
CA GLU A 199 -5.08 -18.41 8.80
C GLU A 199 -4.08 -17.71 7.87
N LEU A 200 -4.22 -17.84 6.55
CA LEU A 200 -3.30 -17.20 5.60
C LEU A 200 -3.34 -15.67 5.68
N ARG A 201 -4.52 -15.05 5.74
CA ARG A 201 -4.62 -13.58 5.92
C ARG A 201 -3.96 -13.16 7.23
N ASN A 202 -4.25 -13.83 8.34
CA ASN A 202 -3.67 -13.47 9.64
C ASN A 202 -2.16 -13.71 9.69
N ARG A 203 -1.64 -14.73 8.97
CA ARG A 203 -0.21 -14.99 8.79
C ARG A 203 0.49 -13.87 7.99
N ILE A 204 -0.16 -13.33 6.96
CA ILE A 204 0.34 -12.18 6.17
C ILE A 204 0.28 -10.88 6.98
N LEU A 205 -0.84 -10.59 7.66
CA LEU A 205 -1.02 -9.37 8.47
C LEU A 205 -0.10 -9.31 9.71
N ARG A 206 0.40 -10.46 10.19
CA ARG A 206 1.41 -10.55 11.27
C ARG A 206 2.86 -10.54 10.76
N ALA A 207 3.09 -10.49 9.45
CA ALA A 207 4.42 -10.67 8.87
C ALA A 207 5.28 -9.40 8.91
N GLU A 208 6.03 -9.21 10.01
CA GLU A 208 6.96 -8.07 10.16
C GLU A 208 8.23 -8.17 9.29
N HIS A 209 8.52 -9.35 8.74
CA HIS A 209 9.77 -9.67 8.04
C HIS A 209 9.47 -10.24 6.64
N GLY A 210 8.75 -9.47 5.84
CA GLY A 210 8.35 -9.82 4.47
C GLY A 210 7.27 -10.91 4.37
N LEU A 211 6.68 -11.02 3.18
CA LEU A 211 5.60 -11.96 2.88
C LEU A 211 5.98 -13.44 3.18
N PRO A 212 5.08 -14.27 3.72
CA PRO A 212 5.23 -15.73 3.72
C PRO A 212 5.11 -16.30 2.30
N ASN A 213 5.94 -17.28 1.94
CA ASN A 213 5.93 -17.86 0.58
C ASN A 213 4.56 -18.44 0.20
N LEU A 214 3.86 -17.77 -0.74
CA LEU A 214 2.52 -18.14 -1.22
C LEU A 214 2.51 -19.36 -2.15
N ASP A 215 3.63 -19.69 -2.80
CA ASP A 215 3.76 -20.82 -3.73
C ASP A 215 3.35 -22.16 -3.06
N ARG A 216 3.59 -22.27 -1.74
CA ARG A 216 3.21 -23.42 -0.90
C ARG A 216 1.71 -23.60 -0.71
N ILE A 217 0.90 -22.56 -0.98
CA ILE A 217 -0.55 -22.61 -0.84
C ILE A 217 -1.10 -23.30 -2.09
N LYS A 218 -1.58 -24.54 -1.97
CA LYS A 218 -2.01 -25.35 -3.12
C LYS A 218 -3.12 -24.68 -3.92
N SER A 219 -4.22 -24.31 -3.26
CA SER A 219 -5.43 -23.77 -3.93
C SER A 219 -5.36 -22.26 -4.11
N ILE A 220 -5.56 -21.79 -5.36
CA ILE A 220 -5.70 -20.36 -5.67
C ILE A 220 -6.90 -19.72 -4.95
N HIS A 221 -7.95 -20.50 -4.66
CA HIS A 221 -9.16 -20.02 -4.00
C HIS A 221 -8.92 -19.55 -2.56
N ILE A 222 -7.85 -20.04 -1.90
CA ILE A 222 -7.43 -19.53 -0.59
C ILE A 222 -6.90 -18.09 -0.76
N ILE A 223 -6.08 -17.84 -1.78
CA ILE A 223 -5.49 -16.52 -2.06
C ILE A 223 -6.57 -15.52 -2.52
N CYS A 224 -7.47 -15.95 -3.40
CA CYS A 224 -8.67 -15.19 -3.78
C CYS A 224 -9.57 -14.92 -2.56
N GLY A 225 -9.67 -15.87 -1.62
CA GLY A 225 -10.36 -15.71 -0.35
C GLY A 225 -9.72 -14.65 0.54
N VAL A 226 -8.38 -14.63 0.65
CA VAL A 226 -7.63 -13.59 1.40
C VAL A 226 -7.92 -12.20 0.86
N VAL A 227 -7.92 -12.01 -0.47
CA VAL A 227 -8.28 -10.72 -1.10
C VAL A 227 -9.73 -10.34 -0.78
N LYS A 228 -10.69 -11.25 -1.03
CA LYS A 228 -12.11 -11.02 -0.74
C LYS A 228 -12.37 -10.65 0.72
N MET A 229 -11.75 -11.36 1.66
CA MET A 229 -11.92 -11.14 3.10
C MET A 229 -11.16 -9.91 3.61
N PHE A 230 -9.99 -9.57 3.08
CA PHE A 230 -9.31 -8.32 3.43
C PHE A 230 -10.18 -7.11 3.07
N LEU A 231 -10.77 -7.10 1.86
CA LEU A 231 -11.61 -6.00 1.38
C LEU A 231 -12.99 -5.93 2.06
N ARG A 232 -13.55 -7.08 2.44
CA ARG A 232 -14.84 -7.19 3.15
C ARG A 232 -14.75 -6.81 4.63
N ASP A 233 -13.60 -7.04 5.25
CA ASP A 233 -13.37 -6.77 6.68
C ASP A 233 -12.82 -5.34 6.93
N LEU A 234 -12.81 -4.48 5.89
CA LEU A 234 -12.74 -3.01 6.02
C LEU A 234 -14.10 -2.47 6.51
N GLU A 235 -14.10 -1.41 7.31
CA GLU A 235 -15.32 -0.82 7.85
C GLU A 235 -15.90 0.29 6.95
N ASP A 236 -15.06 0.96 6.15
CA ASP A 236 -15.54 1.62 4.92
C ASP A 236 -15.22 0.74 3.71
N SER A 237 -16.22 0.52 2.87
CA SER A 237 -16.08 -0.21 1.61
C SER A 237 -15.25 0.60 0.61
N LEU A 238 -14.51 -0.09 -0.29
CA LEU A 238 -13.69 0.56 -1.33
C LEU A 238 -14.45 1.64 -2.11
N VAL A 239 -15.70 1.36 -2.46
CA VAL A 239 -16.69 2.39 -2.80
C VAL A 239 -17.23 2.93 -1.49
N SER A 240 -16.70 4.07 -1.04
CA SER A 240 -17.07 4.66 0.26
C SER A 240 -18.55 5.00 0.30
N ARG A 241 -19.16 4.96 1.49
CA ARG A 241 -20.61 5.21 1.64
C ARG A 241 -21.03 6.61 1.16
N ILE A 242 -20.13 7.59 1.26
CA ILE A 242 -20.31 8.96 0.75
C ILE A 242 -20.43 8.97 -0.79
N MET A 243 -19.73 8.06 -1.47
CA MET A 243 -19.70 7.99 -2.94
C MET A 243 -20.74 7.04 -3.55
N TRP A 244 -21.41 6.20 -2.74
CA TRP A 244 -22.35 5.19 -3.23
C TRP A 244 -23.44 5.75 -4.15
N HIS A 245 -24.09 6.86 -3.79
CA HIS A 245 -25.12 7.49 -4.64
C HIS A 245 -24.58 7.92 -6.01
N ASN A 246 -23.35 8.41 -6.06
CA ASN A 246 -22.71 8.81 -7.32
C ASN A 246 -22.32 7.58 -8.16
N PHE A 247 -21.81 6.52 -7.51
CA PHE A 247 -21.48 5.25 -8.16
C PHE A 247 -22.71 4.58 -8.77
N VAL A 248 -23.83 4.49 -8.03
CA VAL A 248 -25.11 3.97 -8.54
C VAL A 248 -25.60 4.84 -9.70
N ARG A 249 -25.59 6.17 -9.57
CA ARG A 249 -25.99 7.08 -10.66
C ARG A 249 -25.17 6.87 -11.93
N ALA A 250 -23.84 6.72 -11.82
CA ALA A 250 -22.99 6.43 -12.96
C ALA A 250 -23.27 5.03 -13.55
N SER A 251 -23.56 4.01 -12.73
CA SER A 251 -23.94 2.68 -13.25
C SER A 251 -25.24 2.69 -14.07
N SER A 252 -26.12 3.65 -13.83
CA SER A 252 -27.35 3.88 -14.62
C SER A 252 -27.16 4.84 -15.81
N MET A 253 -26.02 5.53 -15.89
CA MET A 253 -25.73 6.54 -16.92
C MET A 253 -24.49 6.10 -17.71
N LEU A 254 -24.71 5.41 -18.84
CA LEU A 254 -23.69 4.87 -19.76
C LEU A 254 -22.82 5.98 -20.39
N ILE A 255 -21.94 6.59 -19.58
CA ILE A 255 -21.17 7.79 -19.90
C ILE A 255 -19.79 7.67 -19.23
N ASP A 256 -18.78 7.24 -20.00
CA ASP A 256 -17.43 6.93 -19.49
C ASP A 256 -16.73 8.10 -18.77
N SER A 257 -17.06 9.35 -19.13
CA SER A 257 -16.48 10.54 -18.51
C SER A 257 -16.89 10.72 -17.04
N LEU A 258 -18.07 10.22 -16.63
CA LEU A 258 -18.48 10.21 -15.22
C LEU A 258 -17.69 9.18 -14.42
N CYS A 259 -17.43 7.99 -14.98
CA CYS A 259 -16.62 6.96 -14.32
C CYS A 259 -15.22 7.47 -13.96
N SER A 260 -14.55 8.18 -14.88
CA SER A 260 -13.25 8.80 -14.62
C SER A 260 -13.28 9.79 -13.45
N PHE A 261 -14.29 10.68 -13.40
CA PHE A 261 -14.44 11.64 -12.29
C PHE A 261 -14.67 10.93 -10.94
N LEU A 262 -15.43 9.83 -10.93
CA LEU A 262 -15.67 9.06 -9.70
C LEU A 262 -14.45 8.27 -9.24
N ILE A 263 -13.64 7.71 -10.15
CA ILE A 263 -12.38 7.05 -9.79
C ILE A 263 -11.42 8.03 -9.12
N CYS A 264 -11.30 9.26 -9.65
CA CYS A 264 -10.47 10.31 -9.03
C CYS A 264 -10.95 10.71 -7.62
N ASN A 265 -12.26 10.76 -7.38
CA ASN A 265 -12.81 11.08 -6.06
C ASN A 265 -12.71 9.89 -5.09
N LEU A 266 -12.92 8.64 -5.54
CA LEU A 266 -12.71 7.43 -4.74
C LEU A 266 -11.27 7.34 -4.23
N TYR A 267 -10.30 7.68 -5.08
CA TYR A 267 -8.88 7.76 -4.70
C TYR A 267 -8.59 8.83 -3.63
N ARG A 268 -9.41 9.89 -3.55
CA ARG A 268 -9.31 10.91 -2.49
C ARG A 268 -10.03 10.49 -1.20
N SER A 269 -11.14 9.75 -1.28
CA SER A 269 -11.85 9.24 -0.09
C SER A 269 -11.21 8.02 0.58
N ASN A 270 -10.32 7.31 -0.13
CA ASN A 270 -9.60 6.14 0.39
C ASN A 270 -8.17 6.47 0.93
N GLN A 271 -7.84 7.76 1.06
CA GLN A 271 -6.61 8.28 1.69
C GLN A 271 -6.92 8.85 3.08
#